data_AF-A0A7Y2FI42-F1
#
_entry.id   AF-A0A7Y2FI42-F1
#
_cell.length_a   1.000
_cell.length_b   1.000
_cell.length_c   1.000
_cell.angle_alpha   90.00
_cell.angle_beta   90.00
_cell.angle_gamma   90.00
#
_symmetry.space_group_name_H-M   'P 1'
#
loop_
_entity.id
_entity.type
_entity.pdbx_description
1 polymer ?
#
loop_
_entity_poly.entity_id
_entity_poly.type
_entity_poly.pdbx_seq_one_letter_code
_entity_poly.pdbx_strand_id
1 'polypeptide(L)'
;MMNASDTKASTMNAARHPLLSLIGYLFLLTSLAIFVGCGGGGDSPTDPNGSNTRDEIEIVKMTPASQTTGLDNVITVSIEFDRPMAEVFAILWPGGWGLGSDGIDWLERSADGKTWSRTVSIESDLVYQLIVLGARGDDGMEMGDPEIASFTAMENFPGGGIRGNIMTAGTVSARGTILFIIDANRNVSSNGLFDDGVLISMGWVTDEDGDYVIPNLKPGLYHILAMKDGDDDGNVWGTRGVDLIGHYGDQTIFLEFDEVRVIAGQFTDGVDFSMLRNSLIPEPDE
;
A
#
# COMPACT_ATOMS: atom_id res chain seq x y z
N MET A 1 -22.30 22.06 59.14
CA MET A 1 -23.02 20.77 59.08
C MET A 1 -23.64 20.65 57.69
N MET A 2 -23.51 19.45 57.11
CA MET A 2 -23.94 19.01 55.78
C MET A 2 -25.37 19.48 55.39
N ASN A 3 -25.60 19.81 54.12
CA ASN A 3 -26.16 18.80 53.20
C ASN A 3 -26.06 19.20 51.73
N ALA A 4 -25.72 18.19 50.94
CA ALA A 4 -25.67 18.16 49.50
C ALA A 4 -27.08 17.99 48.90
N SER A 5 -27.26 18.52 47.71
CA SER A 5 -28.15 17.92 46.72
C SER A 5 -27.62 18.24 45.33
N ASP A 6 -27.21 17.17 44.65
CA ASP A 6 -26.72 17.09 43.29
C ASP A 6 -27.70 17.66 42.27
N THR A 7 -27.18 18.36 41.27
CA THR A 7 -27.82 18.42 39.95
C THR A 7 -26.72 18.42 38.89
N LYS A 8 -26.33 17.23 38.44
CA LYS A 8 -25.51 17.04 37.24
C LYS A 8 -26.35 17.42 36.01
N ALA A 9 -26.03 18.54 35.39
CA ALA A 9 -26.42 18.82 34.02
C ALA A 9 -25.51 17.99 33.09
N SER A 10 -26.07 16.94 32.51
CA SER A 10 -25.48 16.24 31.36
C SER A 10 -25.79 17.05 30.11
N THR A 11 -24.81 17.77 29.59
CA THR A 11 -24.83 18.28 28.22
C THR A 11 -24.41 17.15 27.28
N MET A 12 -25.39 16.40 26.78
CA MET A 12 -25.25 15.62 25.56
C MET A 12 -25.03 16.59 24.38
N ASN A 13 -23.79 16.72 23.94
CA ASN A 13 -23.50 17.33 22.64
C ASN A 13 -23.47 16.20 21.61
N ALA A 14 -24.65 15.88 21.08
CA ALA A 14 -24.78 15.02 19.91
C ALA A 14 -24.32 15.80 18.68
N ALA A 15 -23.02 15.75 18.40
CA ALA A 15 -22.48 16.16 17.11
C ALA A 15 -22.95 15.13 16.07
N ARG A 16 -23.96 15.51 15.29
CA ARG A 16 -24.41 14.78 14.11
C ARG A 16 -23.26 14.77 13.09
N HIS A 17 -22.69 13.58 12.87
CA HIS A 17 -21.75 13.31 11.79
C HIS A 17 -22.40 13.56 10.42
N PRO A 18 -21.76 14.30 9.50
CA PRO A 18 -22.23 14.39 8.12
C PRO A 18 -21.75 13.16 7.34
N LEU A 19 -22.65 12.18 7.16
CA LEU A 19 -22.52 10.99 6.31
C LEU A 19 -22.41 11.28 4.79
N LEU A 20 -22.14 12.52 4.38
CA LEU A 20 -22.29 13.00 3.01
C LEU A 20 -20.98 13.40 2.31
N SER A 21 -19.80 13.26 2.93
CA SER A 21 -18.52 13.58 2.26
C SER A 21 -17.84 12.37 1.58
N LEU A 22 -18.35 11.15 1.77
CA LEU A 22 -17.77 9.92 1.21
C LEU A 22 -17.90 9.80 -0.33
N ILE A 23 -18.89 10.46 -0.93
CA ILE A 23 -19.23 10.34 -2.36
C ILE A 23 -18.37 11.25 -3.26
N GLY A 24 -17.82 12.34 -2.72
CA GLY A 24 -17.06 13.33 -3.50
C GLY A 24 -15.62 12.92 -3.85
N TYR A 25 -15.00 12.08 -3.01
CA TYR A 25 -13.61 11.62 -3.19
C TYR A 25 -13.52 10.31 -4.01
N LEU A 26 -14.67 9.75 -4.39
CA LEU A 26 -14.86 8.56 -5.22
C LEU A 26 -14.23 8.67 -6.63
N PHE A 27 -13.83 9.87 -7.09
CA PHE A 27 -13.33 10.10 -8.46
C PHE A 27 -11.80 10.16 -8.62
N LEU A 28 -11.02 10.36 -7.54
CA LEU A 28 -9.55 10.46 -7.66
C LEU A 28 -8.86 9.09 -7.54
N LEU A 29 -9.48 8.13 -6.85
CA LEU A 29 -8.96 6.78 -6.58
C LEU A 29 -9.49 5.70 -7.53
N THR A 30 -10.56 5.97 -8.30
CA THR A 30 -11.00 5.08 -9.39
C THR A 30 -9.93 4.88 -10.46
N SER A 31 -8.99 5.81 -10.60
CA SER A 31 -7.85 5.65 -11.53
C SER A 31 -6.79 4.66 -11.01
N LEU A 32 -6.68 4.51 -9.69
CA LEU A 32 -5.82 3.50 -9.03
C LEU A 32 -6.45 2.09 -9.15
N ALA A 33 -7.78 2.01 -9.19
CA ALA A 33 -8.57 0.77 -9.21
C ALA A 33 -8.72 0.08 -10.58
N ILE A 34 -8.15 0.63 -11.66
CA ILE A 34 -8.25 0.01 -13.00
C ILE A 34 -7.06 -0.95 -13.27
N PHE A 35 -6.01 -0.96 -12.44
CA PHE A 35 -4.74 -1.59 -12.82
C PHE A 35 -4.02 -2.44 -11.75
N VAL A 36 -4.53 -2.56 -10.52
CA VAL A 36 -3.92 -3.45 -9.52
C VAL A 36 -4.41 -4.89 -9.76
N GLY A 37 -4.25 -5.39 -10.99
CA GLY A 37 -4.28 -6.82 -11.29
C GLY A 37 -3.07 -7.48 -10.64
N CYS A 38 -3.16 -7.78 -9.35
CA CYS A 38 -2.26 -8.74 -8.73
C CYS A 38 -2.61 -10.11 -9.31
N GLY A 39 -1.62 -10.77 -9.90
CA GLY A 39 -1.80 -11.87 -10.83
C GLY A 39 -2.75 -12.96 -10.32
N GLY A 40 -3.73 -13.29 -11.16
CA GLY A 40 -4.72 -14.32 -10.89
C GLY A 40 -4.09 -15.62 -10.42
N GLY A 41 -4.24 -15.90 -9.13
CA GLY A 41 -4.04 -17.23 -8.54
C GLY A 41 -5.18 -18.16 -8.92
N GLY A 42 -5.42 -18.36 -10.23
CA GLY A 42 -6.30 -19.41 -10.68
C GLY A 42 -5.75 -20.75 -10.19
N ASP A 43 -6.51 -21.47 -9.37
CA ASP A 43 -6.28 -22.87 -9.01
C ASP A 43 -6.22 -23.71 -10.30
N SER A 44 -5.03 -23.74 -10.91
CA SER A 44 -4.71 -24.57 -12.07
C SER A 44 -4.16 -25.89 -11.54
N PRO A 45 -4.55 -27.02 -12.14
CA PRO A 45 -4.29 -28.35 -11.59
C PRO A 45 -2.80 -28.55 -11.40
N THR A 46 -2.41 -28.94 -10.18
CA THR A 46 -1.03 -29.28 -9.81
C THR A 46 -0.37 -30.15 -10.88
N ASP A 47 0.64 -29.62 -11.58
CA ASP A 47 1.54 -30.45 -12.37
C ASP A 47 2.33 -31.34 -11.39
N PRO A 48 2.18 -32.68 -11.46
CA PRO A 48 2.89 -33.59 -10.57
C PRO A 48 4.40 -33.67 -10.83
N ASN A 49 4.95 -32.94 -11.81
CA ASN A 49 6.36 -33.02 -12.22
C ASN A 49 7.25 -31.82 -11.85
N GLY A 50 6.83 -30.93 -10.95
CA GLY A 50 7.76 -30.16 -10.10
C GLY A 50 8.71 -29.18 -10.79
N SER A 51 8.31 -28.56 -11.90
CA SER A 51 8.99 -27.38 -12.48
C SER A 51 7.96 -26.28 -12.71
N ASN A 52 7.49 -25.66 -11.63
CA ASN A 52 6.56 -24.55 -11.68
C ASN A 52 7.33 -23.24 -11.98
N THR A 53 8.03 -23.18 -13.11
CA THR A 53 8.46 -21.90 -13.68
C THR A 53 7.24 -21.32 -14.37
N ARG A 54 6.38 -20.63 -13.61
CA ARG A 54 5.31 -19.83 -14.21
C ARG A 54 5.96 -18.88 -15.23
N ASP A 55 5.39 -18.76 -16.42
CA ASP A 55 5.78 -17.73 -17.41
C ASP A 55 5.33 -16.32 -16.95
N GLU A 56 5.55 -15.96 -15.68
CA GLU A 56 5.23 -14.63 -15.15
C GLU A 56 6.14 -13.56 -15.75
N ILE A 57 5.67 -12.31 -15.75
CA ILE A 57 6.53 -11.17 -16.03
C ILE A 57 7.53 -11.01 -14.89
N GLU A 58 8.80 -10.87 -15.24
CA GLU A 58 9.86 -10.60 -14.28
C GLU A 58 10.39 -9.18 -14.46
N ILE A 59 10.51 -8.45 -13.35
CA ILE A 59 11.33 -7.24 -13.31
C ILE A 59 12.78 -7.68 -13.18
N VAL A 60 13.54 -7.46 -14.25
CA VAL A 60 14.98 -7.78 -14.31
C VAL A 60 15.78 -6.83 -13.43
N LYS A 61 15.36 -5.55 -13.40
CA LYS A 61 16.09 -4.51 -12.67
C LYS A 61 15.24 -3.29 -12.34
N MET A 62 15.42 -2.79 -11.12
CA MET A 62 14.99 -1.44 -10.72
C MET A 62 16.21 -0.55 -10.46
N THR A 63 16.14 0.70 -10.91
CA THR A 63 17.15 1.73 -10.66
C THR A 63 16.48 2.95 -10.02
N PRO A 64 17.01 3.52 -8.92
CA PRO A 64 18.04 2.93 -8.07
C PRO A 64 17.63 1.55 -7.53
N ALA A 65 18.61 0.68 -7.30
CA ALA A 65 18.34 -0.62 -6.71
C ALA A 65 17.86 -0.46 -5.27
N SER A 66 17.13 -1.46 -4.75
CA SER A 66 16.71 -1.44 -3.36
C SER A 66 17.93 -1.35 -2.42
N GLN A 67 17.78 -0.59 -1.35
CA GLN A 67 18.82 -0.24 -0.38
C GLN A 67 19.96 0.65 -0.91
N THR A 68 19.77 1.37 -2.03
CA THR A 68 20.77 2.36 -2.49
C THR A 68 20.74 3.62 -1.60
N THR A 69 21.92 4.10 -1.19
CA THR A 69 22.11 5.33 -0.41
C THR A 69 23.05 6.31 -1.11
N GLY A 70 23.16 7.54 -0.60
CA GLY A 70 24.12 8.55 -1.08
C GLY A 70 23.85 9.03 -2.50
N LEU A 71 22.59 8.99 -2.93
CA LEU A 71 22.18 9.48 -4.25
C LEU A 71 22.24 11.00 -4.34
N ASP A 72 22.53 11.50 -5.54
CA ASP A 72 22.35 12.91 -5.86
C ASP A 72 20.86 13.30 -5.81
N ASN A 73 20.57 14.59 -5.64
CA ASN A 73 19.20 15.10 -5.62
C ASN A 73 18.49 15.06 -6.99
N VAL A 74 19.18 14.66 -8.06
CA VAL A 74 18.59 14.42 -9.38
C VAL A 74 19.03 13.04 -9.84
N ILE A 75 18.06 12.14 -9.99
CA ILE A 75 18.30 10.75 -10.35
C ILE A 75 17.44 10.34 -11.53
N THR A 76 17.84 9.28 -12.22
CA THR A 76 16.96 8.55 -13.13
C THR A 76 16.39 7.34 -12.39
N VAL A 77 15.07 7.28 -12.30
CA VAL A 77 14.36 6.06 -11.90
C VAL A 77 14.07 5.23 -13.15
N SER A 78 14.22 3.91 -13.06
CA SER A 78 14.03 3.00 -14.19
C SER A 78 13.57 1.63 -13.74
N ILE A 79 12.73 0.99 -14.54
CA ILE A 79 12.26 -0.39 -14.39
C ILE A 79 12.55 -1.11 -15.70
N GLU A 80 13.25 -2.24 -15.63
CA GLU A 80 13.59 -3.10 -16.77
C GLU A 80 12.90 -4.45 -16.58
N PHE A 81 12.20 -4.91 -17.63
CA PHE A 81 11.47 -6.16 -17.65
C PHE A 81 12.15 -7.18 -18.57
N ASP A 82 11.87 -8.47 -18.34
CA ASP A 82 12.37 -9.57 -19.17
C ASP A 82 11.82 -9.52 -20.62
N ARG A 83 10.69 -8.82 -20.82
CA ARG A 83 9.96 -8.71 -22.09
C ARG A 83 9.42 -7.30 -22.35
N PRO A 84 8.98 -7.01 -23.60
CA PRO A 84 8.33 -5.74 -23.91
C PRO A 84 6.98 -5.61 -23.20
N MET A 85 6.75 -4.44 -22.61
CA MET A 85 5.57 -4.16 -21.80
C MET A 85 4.60 -3.24 -22.53
N ALA A 86 3.34 -3.63 -22.58
CA ALA A 86 2.26 -2.79 -23.06
C ALA A 86 2.00 -1.65 -22.06
N GLU A 87 1.95 -1.99 -20.77
CA GLU A 87 1.55 -1.09 -19.69
C GLU A 87 2.35 -1.38 -18.42
N VAL A 88 2.67 -0.33 -17.67
CA VAL A 88 3.35 -0.42 -16.37
C VAL A 88 2.67 0.55 -15.41
N PHE A 89 2.23 0.02 -14.28
CA PHE A 89 1.65 0.81 -13.21
C PHE A 89 2.63 0.93 -12.06
N ALA A 90 3.29 2.09 -11.97
CA ALA A 90 4.33 2.35 -11.00
C ALA A 90 4.14 3.67 -10.26
N ILE A 91 4.57 3.72 -9.01
CA ILE A 91 4.51 4.88 -8.12
C ILE A 91 5.92 5.19 -7.62
N LEU A 92 6.26 6.48 -7.57
CA LEU A 92 7.43 6.96 -6.82
C LEU A 92 6.96 7.75 -5.60
N TRP A 93 7.27 7.22 -4.43
CA TRP A 93 6.88 7.79 -3.14
C TRP A 93 8.12 8.16 -2.30
N PRO A 94 8.12 9.23 -1.49
CA PRO A 94 7.17 10.34 -1.48
C PRO A 94 7.33 11.22 -2.72
N GLY A 95 6.28 11.92 -3.14
CA GLY A 95 6.33 12.81 -4.31
C GLY A 95 5.06 12.86 -5.14
N GLY A 96 4.12 11.93 -4.89
CA GLY A 96 2.81 11.90 -5.55
C GLY A 96 2.87 11.48 -7.03
N TRP A 97 4.03 11.11 -7.55
CA TRP A 97 4.17 10.58 -8.91
C TRP A 97 3.49 9.20 -8.98
N GLY A 98 2.48 9.06 -9.84
CA GLY A 98 1.67 7.83 -9.93
C GLY A 98 0.30 7.92 -9.25
N LEU A 99 0.02 8.96 -8.46
CA LEU A 99 -1.27 9.15 -7.77
C LEU A 99 -2.00 10.37 -8.34
N GLY A 100 -2.73 10.17 -9.44
CA GLY A 100 -3.51 11.20 -10.15
C GLY A 100 -3.92 10.76 -11.57
N SER A 101 -4.63 11.62 -12.33
CA SER A 101 -4.95 11.35 -13.75
C SER A 101 -3.71 11.15 -14.63
N ASP A 102 -2.58 11.69 -14.18
CA ASP A 102 -1.28 11.62 -14.85
C ASP A 102 -0.47 10.38 -14.41
N GLY A 103 -1.02 9.59 -13.48
CA GLY A 103 -0.32 8.52 -12.75
C GLY A 103 0.03 7.27 -13.57
N ILE A 104 -0.49 7.15 -14.79
CA ILE A 104 -0.22 6.01 -15.67
C ILE A 104 0.92 6.29 -16.67
N ASP A 105 1.19 7.57 -16.98
CA ASP A 105 2.10 7.96 -18.08
C ASP A 105 3.29 8.81 -17.62
N TRP A 106 3.70 8.69 -16.35
CA TRP A 106 4.82 9.49 -15.86
C TRP A 106 6.18 8.90 -16.23
N LEU A 107 6.28 7.64 -16.66
CA LEU A 107 7.51 7.01 -17.14
C LEU A 107 7.56 6.98 -18.67
N GLU A 108 8.76 7.12 -19.23
CA GLU A 108 8.99 7.02 -20.68
C GLU A 108 9.38 5.59 -21.05
N ARG A 109 8.63 4.99 -21.98
CA ARG A 109 8.90 3.66 -22.56
C ARG A 109 10.08 3.71 -23.55
N SER A 110 11.03 2.81 -23.40
CA SER A 110 12.16 2.62 -24.33
C SER A 110 11.71 2.08 -25.69
N ALA A 111 12.57 2.20 -26.70
CA ALA A 111 12.26 1.76 -28.07
C ALA A 111 12.04 0.24 -28.21
N ASP A 112 12.68 -0.57 -27.37
CA ASP A 112 12.47 -2.03 -27.29
C ASP A 112 11.28 -2.41 -26.39
N GLY A 113 10.67 -1.42 -25.74
CA GLY A 113 9.53 -1.56 -24.85
C GLY A 113 9.81 -2.27 -23.53
N LYS A 114 11.07 -2.61 -23.22
CA LYS A 114 11.45 -3.37 -22.02
C LYS A 114 11.78 -2.49 -20.83
N THR A 115 12.05 -1.21 -21.05
CA THR A 115 12.49 -0.28 -20.02
C THR A 115 11.56 0.91 -19.91
N TRP A 116 11.21 1.30 -18.69
CA TRP A 116 10.41 2.47 -18.38
C TRP A 116 11.17 3.35 -17.41
N SER A 117 11.40 4.62 -17.76
CA SER A 117 12.29 5.47 -16.97
C SER A 117 11.91 6.94 -16.95
N ARG A 118 12.39 7.68 -15.95
CA ARG A 118 12.29 9.14 -15.88
C ARG A 118 13.37 9.73 -14.99
N THR A 119 13.84 10.93 -15.35
CA THR A 119 14.66 11.75 -14.46
C THR A 119 13.78 12.57 -13.54
N VAL A 120 14.04 12.48 -12.23
CA VAL A 120 13.27 13.13 -11.16
C VAL A 120 14.21 13.84 -10.19
N SER A 121 13.67 14.84 -9.48
CA SER A 121 14.35 15.48 -8.36
C SER A 121 13.85 14.90 -7.04
N ILE A 122 14.77 14.59 -6.13
CA ILE A 122 14.50 14.02 -4.81
C ILE A 122 15.08 14.89 -3.69
N GLU A 123 14.47 14.82 -2.51
CA GLU A 123 14.93 15.50 -1.30
C GLU A 123 16.04 14.70 -0.60
N SER A 124 16.93 15.40 0.09
CA SER A 124 18.14 14.79 0.67
C SER A 124 17.88 14.00 1.95
N ASP A 125 16.74 14.19 2.61
CA ASP A 125 16.44 13.61 3.92
C ASP A 125 15.24 12.66 3.92
N LEU A 126 14.82 12.17 2.76
CA LEU A 126 13.69 11.25 2.61
C LEU A 126 14.14 9.86 2.15
N VAL A 127 13.38 8.84 2.56
CA VAL A 127 13.44 7.50 1.98
C VAL A 127 12.40 7.45 0.89
N TYR A 128 12.83 7.10 -0.32
CA TYR A 128 11.98 6.91 -1.47
C TYR A 128 11.72 5.44 -1.73
N GLN A 129 10.57 5.14 -2.33
CA GLN A 129 10.15 3.83 -2.78
C GLN A 129 9.66 3.97 -4.23
N LEU A 130 10.29 3.24 -5.14
CA LEU A 130 9.74 2.96 -6.45
C LEU A 130 8.97 1.65 -6.34
N ILE A 131 7.67 1.70 -6.60
CA ILE A 131 6.72 0.60 -6.39
C ILE A 131 6.12 0.27 -7.74
N VAL A 132 6.22 -0.98 -8.18
CA VAL A 132 5.48 -1.50 -9.33
C VAL A 132 4.33 -2.30 -8.77
N LEU A 133 3.11 -1.82 -9.00
CA LEU A 133 1.89 -2.41 -8.48
C LEU A 133 1.24 -3.40 -9.46
N GLY A 134 1.51 -3.21 -10.75
CA GLY A 134 0.96 -4.00 -11.83
C GLY A 134 1.73 -3.73 -13.12
N ALA A 135 1.82 -4.73 -14.00
CA ALA A 135 2.37 -4.54 -15.33
C ALA A 135 1.79 -5.57 -16.29
N ARG A 136 1.62 -5.20 -17.56
CA ARG A 136 1.11 -6.07 -18.61
C ARG A 136 2.03 -6.07 -19.82
N GLY A 137 2.41 -7.27 -20.26
CA GLY A 137 3.27 -7.50 -21.42
C GLY A 137 2.54 -7.22 -22.73
N ASP A 138 3.29 -6.95 -23.80
CA ASP A 138 2.72 -6.89 -25.16
C ASP A 138 2.10 -8.24 -25.59
N ASP A 139 2.50 -9.33 -24.93
CA ASP A 139 1.96 -10.68 -25.07
C ASP A 139 0.66 -10.92 -24.25
N GLY A 140 0.23 -9.94 -23.46
CA GLY A 140 -0.94 -10.01 -22.59
C GLY A 140 -0.69 -10.72 -21.25
N MET A 141 0.55 -11.12 -20.96
CA MET A 141 0.90 -11.65 -19.64
C MET A 141 0.84 -10.53 -18.60
N GLU A 142 0.58 -10.89 -17.35
CA GLU A 142 0.49 -9.96 -16.21
C GLU A 142 1.56 -10.27 -15.16
N MET A 143 1.98 -9.23 -14.44
CA MET A 143 2.87 -9.35 -13.29
C MET A 143 2.11 -10.04 -12.13
N GLY A 144 2.79 -10.92 -11.40
CA GLY A 144 2.22 -11.61 -10.25
C GLY A 144 2.07 -10.67 -9.04
N ASP A 145 3.15 -10.60 -8.25
CA ASP A 145 3.18 -9.80 -7.02
C ASP A 145 3.79 -8.40 -7.27
N PRO A 146 3.36 -7.37 -6.52
CA PRO A 146 4.00 -6.06 -6.53
C PRO A 146 5.50 -6.12 -6.16
N GLU A 147 6.31 -5.24 -6.74
CA GLU A 147 7.75 -5.14 -6.43
C GLU A 147 8.17 -3.74 -6.00
N ILE A 148 9.16 -3.67 -5.10
CA ILE A 148 9.59 -2.42 -4.47
C ILE A 148 11.10 -2.29 -4.37
N ALA A 149 11.59 -1.14 -4.82
CA ALA A 149 12.94 -0.67 -4.53
C ALA A 149 12.89 0.55 -3.59
N SER A 150 13.49 0.42 -2.42
CA SER A 150 13.67 1.55 -1.49
C SER A 150 15.06 2.18 -1.65
N PHE A 151 15.16 3.50 -1.71
CA PHE A 151 16.44 4.21 -1.89
C PHE A 151 16.43 5.59 -1.22
N THR A 152 17.60 6.20 -1.05
CA THR A 152 17.70 7.53 -0.43
C THR A 152 18.94 8.32 -0.86
N ALA A 153 18.84 9.65 -0.81
CA ALA A 153 19.97 10.56 -0.93
C ALA A 153 20.80 10.67 0.36
N MET A 154 20.28 10.21 1.50
CA MET A 154 21.03 10.15 2.76
C MET A 154 22.20 9.17 2.66
N GLU A 155 23.25 9.35 3.47
CA GLU A 155 24.35 8.38 3.54
C GLU A 155 23.91 7.01 4.06
N ASN A 156 22.90 6.99 4.94
CA ASN A 156 22.37 5.79 5.58
C ASN A 156 20.85 5.86 5.64
N PHE A 157 20.18 4.70 5.59
CA PHE A 157 18.76 4.63 5.94
C PHE A 157 18.54 4.88 7.43
N PRO A 158 17.34 5.34 7.82
CA PRO A 158 16.92 5.32 9.21
C PRO A 158 16.98 3.89 9.78
N GLY A 159 17.43 3.72 11.02
CA GLY A 159 17.62 2.38 11.60
C GLY A 159 16.37 1.75 12.23
N GLY A 160 15.19 2.39 12.16
CA GLY A 160 13.96 1.88 12.76
C GLY A 160 13.14 1.03 11.80
N GLY A 161 12.17 0.28 12.34
CA GLY A 161 11.21 -0.44 11.51
C GLY A 161 10.07 -1.08 12.29
N ILE A 162 9.18 -1.74 11.58
CA ILE A 162 8.03 -2.47 12.13
C ILE A 162 8.01 -3.89 11.56
N ARG A 163 7.61 -4.86 12.38
CA ARG A 163 7.35 -6.24 11.97
C ARG A 163 6.07 -6.76 12.59
N GLY A 164 5.39 -7.60 11.83
CA GLY A 164 4.19 -8.28 12.30
C GLY A 164 3.72 -9.31 11.28
N ASN A 165 2.55 -9.86 11.57
CA ASN A 165 1.86 -10.82 10.74
C ASN A 165 0.45 -10.33 10.41
N ILE A 166 0.03 -10.54 9.16
CA ILE A 166 -1.33 -10.29 8.71
C ILE A 166 -2.07 -11.61 8.59
N MET A 167 -3.24 -11.67 9.24
CA MET A 167 -4.16 -12.80 9.11
C MET A 167 -5.35 -12.39 8.23
N THR A 168 -5.60 -13.13 7.16
CA THR A 168 -6.77 -12.93 6.29
C THR A 168 -7.93 -13.84 6.71
N ALA A 169 -9.15 -13.39 6.45
CA ALA A 169 -10.35 -14.19 6.70
C ALA A 169 -10.65 -15.14 5.52
N GLY A 170 -11.03 -16.39 5.83
CA GLY A 170 -11.51 -17.34 4.83
C GLY A 170 -10.39 -18.03 4.05
N THR A 171 -10.50 -18.04 2.72
CA THR A 171 -9.56 -18.70 1.79
C THR A 171 -8.62 -17.73 1.08
N VAL A 172 -8.71 -16.44 1.37
CA VAL A 172 -7.85 -15.41 0.74
C VAL A 172 -6.44 -15.56 1.28
N SER A 173 -5.44 -15.65 0.40
CA SER A 173 -4.04 -15.69 0.80
C SER A 173 -3.61 -14.35 1.40
N ALA A 174 -2.81 -14.40 2.47
CA ALA A 174 -2.18 -13.21 3.01
C ALA A 174 -1.03 -12.71 2.13
N ARG A 175 -0.40 -13.56 1.32
CA ARG A 175 0.68 -13.18 0.38
C ARG A 175 0.23 -12.07 -0.55
N GLY A 176 1.13 -11.14 -0.86
CA GLY A 176 0.81 -10.06 -1.81
C GLY A 176 0.01 -8.92 -1.18
N THR A 177 -0.28 -8.97 0.12
CA THR A 177 -0.99 -7.89 0.82
C THR A 177 -0.11 -6.65 0.87
N ILE A 178 -0.66 -5.52 0.43
CA ILE A 178 0.05 -4.24 0.38
C ILE A 178 -0.17 -3.50 1.69
N LEU A 179 0.92 -3.12 2.37
CA LEU A 179 0.89 -2.28 3.56
C LEU A 179 1.12 -0.79 3.26
N PHE A 180 0.42 0.05 4.00
CA PHE A 180 0.51 1.50 4.01
C PHE A 180 0.85 1.97 5.42
N ILE A 181 1.83 2.86 5.52
CA ILE A 181 2.19 3.51 6.79
C ILE A 181 1.83 4.99 6.72
N ILE A 182 1.16 5.47 7.77
CA ILE A 182 0.72 6.86 7.90
C ILE A 182 1.36 7.47 9.15
N ASP A 183 1.80 8.73 9.07
CA ASP A 183 2.24 9.48 10.25
C ASP A 183 1.06 9.69 11.22
N ALA A 184 1.13 9.13 12.42
CA ALA A 184 0.06 9.29 13.41
C ALA A 184 -0.04 10.74 13.96
N ASN A 185 1.02 11.54 13.82
CA ASN A 185 1.00 12.94 14.27
C ASN A 185 0.36 13.88 13.26
N ARG A 186 -0.02 13.40 12.07
CA ARG A 186 -0.73 14.19 11.08
C ARG A 186 -2.21 13.92 11.18
N ASN A 187 -3.01 15.00 11.16
CA ASN A 187 -4.45 14.87 11.21
C ASN A 187 -4.94 14.05 10.01
N VAL A 188 -5.55 12.91 10.30
CA VAL A 188 -6.41 12.23 9.33
C VAL A 188 -7.68 13.05 9.26
N SER A 189 -7.93 13.72 8.13
CA SER A 189 -9.17 14.50 7.98
C SER A 189 -10.39 13.59 8.10
N SER A 190 -11.51 14.13 8.60
CA SER A 190 -12.78 13.39 8.79
C SER A 190 -13.39 12.85 7.50
N ASN A 191 -12.78 13.10 6.34
CA ASN A 191 -13.18 12.58 5.04
C ASN A 191 -12.49 11.25 4.71
N GLY A 192 -11.76 10.66 5.66
CA GLY A 192 -11.27 9.30 5.57
C GLY A 192 -10.02 9.11 4.73
N LEU A 193 -9.68 10.05 3.82
CA LEU A 193 -8.42 10.02 3.07
C LEU A 193 -7.88 11.44 2.78
N PHE A 194 -6.67 11.68 3.30
CA PHE A 194 -5.60 12.58 2.84
C PHE A 194 -5.96 13.97 2.25
N ASP A 195 -6.53 14.89 3.04
CA ASP A 195 -6.46 16.32 2.66
C ASP A 195 -5.06 16.92 2.91
N ASP A 196 -4.29 16.28 3.81
CA ASP A 196 -2.96 16.70 4.27
C ASP A 196 -2.14 15.55 4.93
N GLY A 197 -2.70 14.34 4.98
CA GLY A 197 -2.13 13.14 5.58
C GLY A 197 -1.03 12.52 4.72
N VAL A 198 0.23 12.80 5.08
CA VAL A 198 1.39 12.23 4.39
C VAL A 198 1.49 10.76 4.73
N LEU A 199 1.03 9.93 3.80
CA LEU A 199 1.47 8.56 3.65
C LEU A 199 3.01 8.55 3.74
N ILE A 200 3.60 7.87 4.71
CA ILE A 200 5.07 7.93 4.90
C ILE A 200 5.74 6.88 4.02
N SER A 201 5.09 5.73 3.84
CA SER A 201 5.61 4.63 3.05
C SER A 201 4.45 3.82 2.50
N MET A 202 4.62 3.34 1.27
CA MET A 202 3.71 2.43 0.59
C MET A 202 4.44 1.13 0.27
N GLY A 203 3.68 0.05 0.24
CA GLY A 203 3.95 -1.04 -0.68
C GLY A 203 4.52 -2.30 -0.07
N TRP A 204 4.91 -2.34 1.21
CA TRP A 204 5.49 -3.57 1.76
C TRP A 204 4.53 -4.74 1.54
N VAL A 205 5.10 -5.85 1.06
CA VAL A 205 4.34 -7.02 0.64
C VAL A 205 4.60 -8.13 1.65
N THR A 206 3.53 -8.75 2.10
CA THR A 206 3.58 -9.95 2.94
C THR A 206 4.08 -11.17 2.16
N ASP A 207 4.78 -12.06 2.85
CA ASP A 207 5.17 -13.36 2.30
C ASP A 207 4.02 -14.39 2.34
N GLU A 208 4.34 -15.65 2.04
CA GLU A 208 3.39 -16.77 2.03
C GLU A 208 2.69 -17.00 3.38
N ASP A 209 3.36 -16.66 4.48
CA ASP A 209 2.84 -16.84 5.85
C ASP A 209 2.11 -15.58 6.36
N GLY A 210 2.06 -14.51 5.56
CA GLY A 210 1.48 -13.23 5.95
C GLY A 210 2.44 -12.35 6.77
N ASP A 211 3.70 -12.76 6.93
CA ASP A 211 4.69 -11.99 7.67
C ASP A 211 5.15 -10.79 6.84
N TYR A 212 5.37 -9.66 7.51
CA TYR A 212 5.86 -8.45 6.86
C TYR A 212 6.96 -7.76 7.69
N VAL A 213 7.83 -7.04 6.97
CA VAL A 213 8.86 -6.19 7.56
C VAL A 213 8.85 -4.84 6.87
N ILE A 214 8.71 -3.78 7.65
CA ILE A 214 8.80 -2.39 7.18
C ILE A 214 10.06 -1.76 7.78
N PRO A 215 11.22 -1.87 7.12
CA PRO A 215 12.47 -1.27 7.56
C PRO A 215 12.51 0.24 7.25
N ASN A 216 13.63 0.86 7.63
CA ASN A 216 14.03 2.19 7.18
C ASN A 216 13.11 3.33 7.63
N LEU A 217 12.41 3.15 8.75
CA LEU A 217 11.53 4.16 9.33
C LEU A 217 12.30 5.10 10.26
N LYS A 218 12.01 6.39 10.15
CA LYS A 218 12.44 7.38 11.14
C LYS A 218 11.73 7.09 12.48
N PRO A 219 12.30 7.47 13.63
CA PRO A 219 11.61 7.37 14.91
C PRO A 219 10.33 8.22 14.88
N GLY A 220 9.21 7.66 15.35
CA GLY A 220 7.90 8.30 15.20
C GLY A 220 6.75 7.46 15.72
N LEU A 221 5.54 7.98 15.50
CA LEU A 221 4.29 7.27 15.73
C LEU A 221 3.60 7.08 14.38
N TYR A 222 3.08 5.88 14.17
CA TYR A 222 2.60 5.45 12.87
C TYR A 222 1.27 4.71 12.98
N HIS A 223 0.40 4.86 11.99
CA HIS A 223 -0.71 3.96 11.75
C HIS A 223 -0.36 3.01 10.61
N ILE A 224 -0.90 1.80 10.67
CA ILE A 224 -0.71 0.77 9.65
C ILE A 224 -2.06 0.38 9.08
N LEU A 225 -2.12 0.34 7.76
CA LEU A 225 -3.25 -0.10 6.97
C LEU A 225 -2.76 -1.15 5.98
N ALA A 226 -3.59 -2.13 5.65
CA ALA A 226 -3.32 -3.15 4.66
C ALA A 226 -4.51 -3.29 3.70
N MET A 227 -4.19 -3.64 2.45
CA MET A 227 -5.17 -3.94 1.41
C MET A 227 -4.76 -5.19 0.64
N LYS A 228 -5.75 -6.02 0.28
CA LYS A 228 -5.57 -7.20 -0.56
C LYS A 228 -6.76 -7.32 -1.49
N ASP A 229 -6.47 -7.46 -2.77
CA ASP A 229 -7.41 -7.92 -3.78
C ASP A 229 -7.66 -9.40 -3.52
N GLY A 230 -8.81 -9.75 -2.95
CA GLY A 230 -9.03 -11.12 -2.47
C GLY A 230 -9.55 -12.09 -3.51
N ASP A 231 -10.02 -11.59 -4.65
CA ASP A 231 -10.48 -12.35 -5.81
C ASP A 231 -9.65 -12.13 -7.07
N ASP A 232 -8.55 -11.39 -6.96
CA ASP A 232 -7.57 -11.10 -8.00
C ASP A 232 -8.25 -10.52 -9.27
N ASP A 233 -9.27 -9.68 -9.08
CA ASP A 233 -10.05 -9.08 -10.19
C ASP A 233 -9.43 -7.78 -10.72
N GLY A 234 -8.36 -7.32 -10.08
CA GLY A 234 -7.65 -6.10 -10.40
C GLY A 234 -8.11 -4.87 -9.64
N ASN A 235 -9.12 -5.02 -8.78
CA ASN A 235 -9.80 -3.94 -8.10
C ASN A 235 -9.88 -4.20 -6.60
N VAL A 236 -8.93 -3.64 -5.85
CA VAL A 236 -8.86 -3.65 -4.37
C VAL A 236 -9.98 -2.88 -3.64
N TRP A 237 -10.88 -2.23 -4.39
CA TRP A 237 -11.82 -1.23 -3.85
C TRP A 237 -13.28 -1.59 -4.05
N GLY A 238 -13.70 -2.77 -3.61
CA GLY A 238 -15.02 -3.07 -3.02
C GLY A 238 -16.27 -2.78 -3.84
N THR A 239 -16.20 -2.24 -5.05
CA THR A 239 -17.40 -1.99 -5.86
C THR A 239 -18.01 -3.30 -6.37
N ARG A 240 -17.18 -4.37 -6.42
CA ARG A 240 -17.48 -5.79 -6.61
C ARG A 240 -16.30 -6.59 -6.02
N GLY A 241 -16.52 -7.79 -5.50
CA GLY A 241 -15.43 -8.72 -5.16
C GLY A 241 -15.17 -8.98 -3.68
N VAL A 242 -14.10 -9.74 -3.41
CA VAL A 242 -13.69 -10.26 -2.08
C VAL A 242 -12.52 -9.47 -1.52
N ASP A 243 -12.52 -8.15 -1.66
CA ASP A 243 -11.42 -7.33 -1.14
C ASP A 243 -11.36 -7.29 0.38
N LEU A 244 -10.12 -7.30 0.87
CA LEU A 244 -9.82 -7.18 2.28
C LEU A 244 -9.16 -5.84 2.56
N ILE A 245 -9.64 -5.18 3.61
CA ILE A 245 -8.99 -4.02 4.21
C ILE A 245 -8.84 -4.31 5.70
N GLY A 246 -7.67 -4.01 6.26
CA GLY A 246 -7.43 -4.15 7.69
C GLY A 246 -6.47 -3.08 8.18
N HIS A 247 -6.51 -2.77 9.45
CA HIS A 247 -5.57 -1.83 10.07
C HIS A 247 -5.02 -2.40 11.37
N TYR A 248 -3.95 -1.81 11.89
CA TYR A 248 -3.49 -2.17 13.24
C TYR A 248 -4.34 -1.46 14.30
N GLY A 249 -4.94 -2.23 15.23
CA GLY A 249 -5.77 -1.71 16.33
C GLY A 249 -7.15 -2.35 16.41
N ASP A 250 -8.11 -1.66 17.03
CA ASP A 250 -9.49 -2.13 17.17
C ASP A 250 -10.20 -2.18 15.81
N GLN A 251 -10.41 -3.39 15.30
CA GLN A 251 -11.07 -3.62 14.01
C GLN A 251 -12.58 -3.41 14.03
N THR A 252 -13.20 -3.12 15.19
CA THR A 252 -14.64 -2.92 15.29
C THR A 252 -15.09 -1.55 14.78
N ILE A 253 -14.15 -0.60 14.64
CA ILE A 253 -14.39 0.76 14.15
C ILE A 253 -13.32 1.07 13.10
N PHE A 254 -13.72 1.24 11.84
CA PHE A 254 -12.84 1.51 10.68
C PHE A 254 -11.97 2.77 10.81
N LEU A 255 -12.15 3.56 11.87
CA LEU A 255 -11.47 4.84 12.09
C LEU A 255 -10.69 4.90 13.42
N GLU A 256 -10.64 3.82 14.20
CA GLU A 256 -9.77 3.73 15.38
C GLU A 256 -8.52 2.93 15.02
N PHE A 257 -7.44 3.65 14.73
CA PHE A 257 -6.13 3.09 14.51
C PHE A 257 -5.35 3.13 15.81
N ASP A 258 -4.76 2.00 16.20
CA ASP A 258 -3.73 2.00 17.23
C ASP A 258 -2.44 2.58 16.64
N GLU A 259 -1.68 3.24 17.51
CA GLU A 259 -0.39 3.81 17.14
C GLU A 259 0.74 2.81 17.35
N VAL A 260 1.58 2.68 16.35
CA VAL A 260 2.83 1.92 16.41
C VAL A 260 3.97 2.90 16.60
N ARG A 261 4.68 2.77 17.73
CA ARG A 261 5.84 3.59 18.02
C ARG A 261 7.09 2.96 17.41
N VAL A 262 7.81 3.70 16.58
CA VAL A 262 9.14 3.30 16.07
C VAL A 262 10.22 4.03 16.86
N ILE A 263 11.23 3.26 17.29
CA ILE A 263 12.40 3.76 18.02
C ILE A 263 13.63 3.69 17.11
N ALA A 264 14.54 4.66 17.23
CA ALA A 264 15.77 4.69 16.45
C ALA A 264 16.58 3.40 16.63
N GLY A 265 16.93 2.74 15.52
CA GLY A 265 17.76 1.54 15.53
C GLY A 265 17.05 0.27 15.98
N GLN A 266 15.73 0.28 16.14
CA GLN A 266 14.96 -0.84 16.66
C GLN A 266 13.76 -1.17 15.75
N PHE A 267 13.45 -2.46 15.68
CA PHE A 267 12.17 -2.92 15.16
C PHE A 267 11.14 -2.95 16.28
N THR A 268 9.94 -2.50 15.96
CA THR A 268 8.74 -2.74 16.78
C THR A 268 8.10 -4.02 16.27
N ASP A 269 8.23 -5.09 17.05
CA ASP A 269 7.72 -6.42 16.71
C ASP A 269 6.30 -6.65 17.28
N GLY A 270 5.62 -7.69 16.79
CA GLY A 270 4.30 -8.12 17.29
C GLY A 270 3.17 -7.20 16.88
N VAL A 271 3.32 -6.52 15.75
CA VAL A 271 2.30 -5.63 15.19
C VAL A 271 1.37 -6.44 14.30
N ASP A 272 0.67 -7.38 14.92
CA ASP A 272 -0.15 -8.36 14.21
C ASP A 272 -1.60 -7.88 14.13
N PHE A 273 -2.26 -8.09 12.99
CA PHE A 273 -3.68 -7.74 12.85
C PHE A 273 -4.39 -8.58 11.78
N SER A 274 -5.70 -8.75 11.95
CA SER A 274 -6.52 -9.46 10.97
C SER A 274 -7.15 -8.49 9.99
N MET A 275 -7.20 -8.88 8.72
CA MET A 275 -7.99 -8.18 7.71
C MET A 275 -9.39 -8.74 7.69
N LEU A 276 -10.37 -7.84 7.57
CA LEU A 276 -11.77 -8.20 7.49
C LEU A 276 -12.23 -8.04 6.04
N ARG A 277 -13.16 -8.91 5.61
CA ARG A 277 -13.88 -8.67 4.36
C ARG A 277 -14.56 -7.32 4.45
N ASN A 278 -14.42 -6.53 3.39
CA ASN A 278 -15.08 -5.26 3.29
C ASN A 278 -16.60 -5.45 3.14
N SER A 279 -17.31 -5.65 4.25
CA SER A 279 -18.77 -5.85 4.28
C SER A 279 -19.58 -4.55 4.14
N LEU A 280 -18.90 -3.42 3.87
CA LEU A 280 -19.55 -2.11 3.73
C LEU A 280 -20.43 -2.02 2.48
N ILE A 281 -20.31 -2.95 1.54
CA ILE A 281 -21.15 -3.04 0.36
C ILE A 281 -21.88 -4.40 0.40
N PRO A 282 -23.19 -4.41 0.65
CA PRO A 282 -23.98 -5.63 0.53
C PRO A 282 -23.80 -6.19 -0.86
N GLU A 283 -23.50 -7.49 -0.98
CA GLU A 283 -23.52 -8.15 -2.27
C GLU A 283 -24.91 -7.94 -2.91
N PRO A 284 -24.99 -7.58 -4.20
CA PRO A 284 -26.25 -7.39 -4.87
C PRO A 284 -27.00 -8.73 -4.87
N ASP A 285 -28.03 -8.83 -4.03
CA ASP A 285 -28.94 -9.97 -3.82
C ASP A 285 -28.69 -11.19 -4.73
N GLU A 286 -28.07 -12.23 -4.18
CA GLU A 286 -28.14 -13.61 -4.72
C GLU A 286 -29.58 -14.15 -4.73
#